data_AF-A0A260M9P1-F1
#
_entry.id   AF-A0A260M9P1-F1
#
_cell.length_a   1.000
_cell.length_b   1.000
_cell.length_c   1.000
_cell.angle_alpha   90.00
_cell.angle_beta   90.00
_cell.angle_gamma   90.00
#
_symmetry.space_group_name_H-M   'P 1'
#
loop_
_entity.id
_entity.type
_entity.pdbx_description
1 polymer ?
#
loop_
_entity_poly.entity_id
_entity_poly.type
_entity_poly.pdbx_seq_one_letter_code
_entity_poly.pdbx_strand_id
1 'polypeptide(L)'
;MRTRGVLGGVVTAALVFVALAVIGHLNPVRQLGVGTDRLGPDSGEQVIDYLARAEASLRSDNTEPRWGSVSFDRELTAQQAYAVADGIRISQVLLRVPLDRVQTPILTVGVPGSERSVLNSTARAASLATESFGAGDRQAQIAAVSQQRLLDGCACVVTLVVRATPAELSELAGRADVRAVQALPPDAVSGKFAVEPLLPEHVDVVGPLPDDGPVPTR
;
A
#
# COMPACT_ATOMS: atom_id res chain seq x y z
N MET A 1 39.00 22.26 50.79
CA MET A 1 38.56 22.85 49.49
C MET A 1 38.02 21.83 48.48
N ARG A 2 37.68 20.57 48.87
CA ARG A 2 37.20 19.52 47.94
C ARG A 2 35.67 19.37 47.86
N THR A 3 34.94 19.83 48.88
CA THR A 3 33.48 19.68 48.99
C THR A 3 32.68 20.69 48.15
N ARG A 4 33.21 21.90 47.91
CA ARG A 4 32.54 22.93 47.10
C ARG A 4 32.44 22.58 45.61
N GLY A 5 33.46 21.91 45.05
CA GLY A 5 33.44 21.44 43.66
C GLY A 5 32.48 20.26 43.43
N VAL A 6 32.38 19.37 44.42
CA VAL A 6 31.44 18.24 44.38
C VAL A 6 29.99 18.72 44.51
N LEU A 7 29.72 19.67 45.41
CA LEU A 7 28.37 20.24 45.55
C LEU A 7 27.91 20.97 44.27
N GLY A 8 28.81 21.74 43.65
CA GLY A 8 28.52 22.42 42.38
C GLY A 8 28.21 21.44 41.25
N GLY A 9 29.01 20.38 41.12
CA GLY A 9 28.79 19.33 40.12
C GLY A 9 27.47 18.59 40.31
N VAL A 10 27.07 18.31 41.56
CA VAL A 10 25.80 17.65 41.88
C VAL A 10 24.60 18.54 41.55
N VAL A 11 24.66 19.84 41.85
CA VAL A 11 23.59 20.79 41.52
C VAL A 11 23.44 20.95 40.00
N THR A 12 24.55 21.06 39.28
CA THR A 12 24.51 21.14 37.81
C THR A 12 23.96 19.85 37.19
N ALA A 13 24.37 18.68 37.67
CA ALA A 13 23.86 17.41 37.20
C ALA A 13 22.35 17.25 37.45
N ALA A 14 21.88 17.67 38.64
CA ALA A 14 20.46 17.65 38.98
C ALA A 14 19.64 18.58 38.06
N LEU A 15 20.14 19.79 37.80
CA LEU A 15 19.48 20.74 36.89
C LEU A 15 19.40 20.22 35.46
N VAL A 16 20.48 19.59 34.96
CA VAL A 16 20.47 18.96 33.62
C VAL A 16 19.46 17.81 33.58
N PHE A 17 19.39 16.98 34.61
CA PHE A 17 18.41 15.89 34.68
C PHE A 17 16.98 16.40 34.68
N VAL A 18 16.69 17.44 35.47
CA VAL A 18 15.36 18.06 35.50
C VAL A 18 15.02 18.68 34.15
N ALA A 19 15.96 19.38 33.51
CA ALA A 19 15.74 19.96 32.20
C ALA A 19 15.45 18.89 31.14
N LEU A 20 16.21 17.79 31.13
CA LEU A 20 15.97 16.66 30.22
C LEU A 20 14.63 15.97 30.49
N ALA A 21 14.24 15.82 31.76
CA ALA A 21 12.95 15.25 32.15
C ALA A 21 11.78 16.15 31.71
N VAL A 22 11.90 17.46 31.88
CA VAL A 22 10.91 18.44 31.40
C VAL A 22 10.81 18.42 29.88
N ILE A 23 11.95 18.39 29.17
CA ILE A 23 11.97 18.28 27.70
C ILE A 23 11.30 16.98 27.24
N GLY A 24 11.61 15.84 27.87
CA GLY A 24 11.02 14.54 27.55
C GLY A 24 9.52 14.47 27.87
N HIS A 25 9.07 15.15 28.94
CA HIS A 25 7.65 15.24 29.28
C HIS A 25 6.87 16.13 28.31
N LEU A 26 7.46 17.26 27.89
CA LEU A 26 6.86 18.17 26.90
C LEU A 26 6.95 17.62 25.46
N ASN A 27 7.87 16.67 25.21
CA ASN A 27 8.07 16.03 23.92
C ASN A 27 8.05 14.50 24.08
N PRO A 28 6.89 13.90 24.39
CA PRO A 28 6.80 12.45 24.51
C PRO A 28 7.30 11.80 23.23
N VAL A 29 8.15 10.78 23.35
CA VAL A 29 8.61 9.97 22.21
C VAL A 29 7.36 9.48 21.49
N ARG A 30 7.22 9.83 20.20
CA ARG A 30 6.10 9.36 19.39
C ARG A 30 6.10 7.83 19.46
N GLN A 31 5.13 7.26 20.16
CA GLN A 31 4.91 5.82 20.11
C GLN A 31 4.57 5.51 18.65
N LEU A 32 5.42 4.74 18.00
CA LEU A 32 5.08 4.09 16.75
C LEU A 32 3.97 3.11 17.12
N GLY A 33 2.71 3.55 16.98
CA GLY A 33 1.57 2.64 17.10
C GLY A 33 1.82 1.49 16.14
N VAL A 34 1.73 0.26 16.64
CA VAL A 34 1.71 -0.92 15.79
C VAL A 34 0.44 -0.80 14.97
N GLY A 35 0.55 -0.34 13.73
CA GLY A 35 -0.56 -0.29 12.79
C GLY A 35 -0.90 -1.72 12.40
N THR A 36 -1.85 -2.33 13.12
CA THR A 36 -2.40 -3.65 12.76
C THR A 36 -3.35 -3.55 11.56
N ASP A 37 -3.76 -2.33 11.21
CA ASP A 37 -4.65 -2.09 10.08
C ASP A 37 -3.99 -2.42 8.75
N ARG A 38 -4.72 -3.17 7.94
CA ARG A 38 -4.28 -3.63 6.63
C ARG A 38 -5.45 -3.69 5.66
N LEU A 39 -5.19 -3.18 4.47
CA LEU A 39 -6.00 -3.41 3.29
C LEU A 39 -5.43 -4.62 2.55
N GLY A 40 -6.28 -5.56 2.19
CA GLY A 40 -5.88 -6.79 1.52
C GLY A 40 -6.06 -8.08 2.32
N PRO A 41 -5.82 -9.21 1.66
CA PRO A 41 -5.82 -10.51 2.31
C PRO A 41 -4.64 -10.71 3.26
N ASP A 42 -4.75 -11.73 4.10
CA ASP A 42 -3.64 -12.33 4.85
C ASP A 42 -2.92 -13.39 4.01
N SER A 43 -1.62 -13.58 4.26
CA SER A 43 -0.87 -14.69 3.66
C SER A 43 -1.44 -16.02 4.17
N GLY A 44 -1.77 -16.93 3.25
CA GLY A 44 -2.41 -18.21 3.54
C GLY A 44 -3.93 -18.12 3.77
N GLU A 45 -4.55 -16.95 3.68
CA GLU A 45 -6.00 -16.80 3.81
C GLU A 45 -6.72 -17.45 2.61
N GLN A 46 -7.83 -18.13 2.86
CA GLN A 46 -8.69 -18.56 1.76
C GLN A 46 -9.31 -17.33 1.11
N VAL A 47 -9.30 -17.29 -0.22
CA VAL A 47 -9.80 -16.13 -0.97
C VAL A 47 -11.27 -15.89 -0.66
N ILE A 48 -12.07 -16.94 -0.50
CA ILE A 48 -13.49 -16.82 -0.13
C ILE A 48 -13.68 -16.14 1.25
N ASP A 49 -12.81 -16.42 2.21
CA ASP A 49 -12.86 -15.83 3.54
C ASP A 49 -12.49 -14.35 3.49
N TYR A 50 -11.46 -14.00 2.70
CA TYR A 50 -11.10 -12.61 2.44
C TYR A 50 -12.23 -11.82 1.80
N LEU A 51 -12.87 -12.37 0.76
CA LEU A 51 -13.97 -11.69 0.06
C LEU A 51 -15.15 -11.43 1.00
N ALA A 52 -15.52 -12.41 1.82
CA ALA A 52 -16.58 -12.24 2.83
C ALA A 52 -16.22 -11.17 3.88
N ARG A 53 -14.96 -11.14 4.33
CA ARG A 53 -14.44 -10.15 5.27
C ARG A 53 -14.41 -8.74 4.66
N ALA A 54 -13.98 -8.62 3.41
CA ALA A 54 -13.97 -7.36 2.67
C ALA A 54 -15.40 -6.80 2.53
N GLU A 55 -16.36 -7.62 2.11
CA GLU A 55 -17.77 -7.21 2.02
C GLU A 55 -18.33 -6.78 3.39
N ALA A 56 -18.03 -7.54 4.45
CA ALA A 56 -18.48 -7.21 5.80
C ALA A 56 -17.94 -5.86 6.28
N SER A 57 -16.74 -5.46 5.86
CA SER A 57 -16.12 -4.18 6.23
C SER A 57 -16.85 -2.95 5.67
N LEU A 58 -17.66 -3.13 4.62
CA LEU A 58 -18.44 -2.06 4.00
C LEU A 58 -19.71 -1.72 4.79
N ARG A 59 -20.17 -2.64 5.66
CA ARG A 59 -21.37 -2.46 6.47
C ARG A 59 -21.09 -1.44 7.57
N SER A 60 -21.51 -0.20 7.35
CA SER A 60 -21.33 0.92 8.28
C SER A 60 -22.49 1.89 8.15
N ASP A 61 -23.10 2.24 9.28
CA ASP A 61 -24.12 3.29 9.35
C ASP A 61 -23.50 4.71 9.40
N ASN A 62 -22.18 4.80 9.61
CA ASN A 62 -21.44 6.06 9.56
C ASN A 62 -21.21 6.49 8.10
N THR A 63 -21.37 7.79 7.81
CA THR A 63 -21.15 8.41 6.50
C THR A 63 -19.75 9.00 6.32
N GLU A 64 -18.93 9.03 7.37
CA GLU A 64 -17.57 9.55 7.29
C GLU A 64 -16.75 8.74 6.28
N PRO A 65 -15.96 9.41 5.42
CA PRO A 65 -15.09 8.71 4.50
C PRO A 65 -14.22 7.69 5.25
N ARG A 66 -13.89 6.55 4.63
CA ARG A 66 -12.89 5.56 5.09
C ARG A 66 -11.78 5.34 4.06
N TRP A 67 -10.62 4.88 4.51
CA TRP A 67 -9.60 4.37 3.61
C TRP A 67 -10.07 3.02 3.10
N GLY A 68 -9.95 2.77 1.81
CA GLY A 68 -10.36 1.50 1.23
C GLY A 68 -9.41 1.03 0.13
N SER A 69 -9.43 -0.27 -0.13
CA SER A 69 -8.80 -0.86 -1.30
C SER A 69 -9.86 -1.31 -2.29
N VAL A 70 -9.56 -1.14 -3.58
CA VAL A 70 -10.35 -1.67 -4.70
C VAL A 70 -9.45 -2.64 -5.44
N SER A 71 -9.68 -3.94 -5.28
CA SER A 71 -8.95 -5.00 -5.99
C SER A 71 -9.71 -5.42 -7.23
N PHE A 72 -9.00 -5.61 -8.33
CA PHE A 72 -9.59 -5.94 -9.62
C PHE A 72 -9.59 -7.45 -9.89
N ASP A 73 -10.53 -7.92 -10.73
CA ASP A 73 -10.62 -9.34 -11.12
C ASP A 73 -9.59 -9.76 -12.18
N ARG A 74 -9.03 -8.77 -12.86
CA ARG A 74 -7.93 -8.84 -13.82
C ARG A 74 -7.10 -7.57 -13.72
N GLU A 75 -5.90 -7.57 -14.27
CA GLU A 75 -5.13 -6.35 -14.40
C GLU A 75 -5.83 -5.34 -15.31
N LEU A 76 -5.84 -4.08 -14.88
CA LEU A 76 -6.37 -2.96 -15.64
C LEU A 76 -5.25 -2.04 -16.13
N THR A 77 -5.49 -1.31 -17.21
CA THR A 77 -4.64 -0.15 -17.53
C THR A 77 -4.91 0.97 -16.52
N ALA A 78 -3.97 1.91 -16.36
CA ALA A 78 -4.17 3.06 -15.47
C ALA A 78 -5.42 3.90 -15.85
N GLN A 79 -5.74 3.97 -17.14
CA GLN A 79 -6.93 4.67 -17.62
C GLN A 79 -8.23 3.92 -17.25
N GLN A 80 -8.25 2.60 -17.41
CA GLN A 80 -9.39 1.77 -16.99
C GLN A 80 -9.61 1.87 -15.48
N ALA A 81 -8.54 1.74 -14.69
CA ALA A 81 -8.61 1.85 -13.23
C ALA A 81 -9.12 3.24 -12.77
N TYR A 82 -8.68 4.31 -13.43
CA TYR A 82 -9.18 5.67 -13.15
C TYR A 82 -10.69 5.79 -13.45
N ALA A 83 -11.13 5.24 -14.58
CA ALA A 83 -12.55 5.23 -14.94
C ALA A 83 -13.39 4.42 -13.94
N VAL A 84 -12.88 3.29 -13.44
CA VAL A 84 -13.57 2.49 -12.41
C VAL A 84 -13.71 3.24 -11.10
N ALA A 85 -12.81 4.16 -10.75
CA ALA A 85 -12.95 4.98 -9.54
C ALA A 85 -14.01 6.09 -9.68
N ASP A 86 -14.26 6.59 -10.90
CA ASP A 86 -15.28 7.59 -11.25
C ASP A 86 -15.43 8.74 -10.24
N GLY A 87 -14.39 9.58 -10.12
CA GLY A 87 -14.40 10.74 -9.24
C GLY A 87 -14.05 10.46 -7.77
N ILE A 88 -13.97 9.19 -7.35
CA ILE A 88 -13.48 8.84 -6.02
C ILE A 88 -11.98 9.13 -5.90
N ARG A 89 -11.57 9.71 -4.77
CA ARG A 89 -10.18 10.10 -4.52
C ARG A 89 -9.26 8.89 -4.43
N ILE A 90 -8.49 8.65 -5.49
CA ILE A 90 -7.37 7.71 -5.52
C ILE A 90 -6.17 8.33 -4.82
N SER A 91 -5.54 7.58 -3.91
CA SER A 91 -4.33 8.00 -3.19
C SER A 91 -3.11 7.14 -3.51
N GLN A 92 -3.32 5.88 -3.87
CA GLN A 92 -2.26 5.00 -4.34
C GLN A 92 -2.75 4.12 -5.48
N VAL A 93 -1.84 3.82 -6.40
CA VAL A 93 -2.02 2.84 -7.47
C VAL A 93 -1.00 1.74 -7.20
N LEU A 94 -1.47 0.49 -7.07
CA LEU A 94 -0.61 -0.68 -6.93
C LEU A 94 -0.54 -1.37 -8.29
N LEU A 95 0.68 -1.51 -8.80
CA LEU A 95 0.96 -2.09 -10.11
C LEU A 95 1.78 -3.37 -9.97
N ARG A 96 1.51 -4.35 -10.81
CA ARG A 96 2.30 -5.56 -10.98
C ARG A 96 2.29 -5.91 -12.46
N VAL A 97 3.45 -6.12 -13.05
CA VAL A 97 3.54 -6.52 -14.46
C VAL A 97 3.29 -8.03 -14.57
N PRO A 98 2.19 -8.48 -15.20
CA PRO A 98 1.92 -9.90 -15.32
C PRO A 98 2.92 -10.53 -16.28
N LEU A 99 3.64 -11.54 -15.79
CA LEU A 99 4.53 -12.40 -16.56
C LEU A 99 4.19 -13.86 -16.21
N ASP A 100 4.03 -14.70 -17.23
CA ASP A 100 3.60 -16.08 -17.04
C ASP A 100 4.59 -16.85 -16.15
N ARG A 101 4.11 -17.29 -14.98
CA ARG A 101 4.89 -18.02 -13.97
C ARG A 101 6.18 -17.33 -13.54
N VAL A 102 6.22 -15.99 -13.57
CA VAL A 102 7.35 -15.20 -13.08
C VAL A 102 6.83 -14.23 -12.03
N GLN A 103 7.44 -14.25 -10.85
CA GLN A 103 7.07 -13.30 -9.80
C GLN A 103 7.66 -11.92 -10.12
N THR A 104 6.77 -10.94 -10.28
CA THR A 104 7.12 -9.52 -10.41
C THR A 104 6.71 -8.77 -9.15
N PRO A 105 7.44 -7.70 -8.77
CA PRO A 105 7.19 -6.98 -7.53
C PRO A 105 5.90 -6.17 -7.64
N ILE A 106 5.26 -5.97 -6.50
CA ILE A 106 4.19 -4.99 -6.36
C ILE A 106 4.81 -3.60 -6.23
N LEU A 107 4.49 -2.73 -7.16
CA LEU A 107 4.99 -1.36 -7.25
C LEU A 107 3.89 -0.41 -6.78
N THR A 108 4.10 0.21 -5.62
CA THR A 108 3.13 1.13 -5.02
C THR A 108 3.48 2.57 -5.35
N VAL A 109 2.61 3.26 -6.08
CA VAL A 109 2.79 4.66 -6.46
C VAL A 109 1.74 5.53 -5.79
N GLY A 110 2.18 6.45 -4.93
CA GLY A 110 1.32 7.48 -4.35
C GLY A 110 0.93 8.54 -5.39
N VAL A 111 -0.34 8.95 -5.40
CA VAL A 111 -0.88 9.94 -6.34
C VAL A 111 -1.76 10.98 -5.63
N PRO A 112 -1.78 12.24 -6.12
CA PRO A 112 -2.71 13.25 -5.63
C PRO A 112 -4.17 13.01 -6.08
N GLY A 113 -4.41 12.10 -7.04
CA GLY A 113 -5.74 11.62 -7.41
C GLY A 113 -6.34 12.22 -8.69
N SER A 114 -5.64 13.15 -9.37
CA SER A 114 -6.06 13.61 -10.69
C SER A 114 -5.82 12.55 -11.76
N GLU A 115 -6.62 12.54 -12.82
CA GLU A 115 -6.47 11.63 -13.98
C GLU A 115 -5.02 11.57 -14.44
N ARG A 116 -4.44 12.72 -14.79
CA ARG A 116 -3.04 12.82 -15.23
C ARG A 116 -2.05 12.21 -14.23
N SER A 117 -2.30 12.32 -12.93
CA SER A 117 -1.42 11.72 -11.92
C SER A 117 -1.53 10.20 -11.83
N VAL A 118 -2.72 9.65 -12.03
CA VAL A 118 -2.98 8.21 -12.08
C VAL A 118 -2.42 7.62 -13.37
N LEU A 119 -2.64 8.28 -14.52
CA LEU A 119 -2.06 7.86 -15.80
C LEU A 119 -0.52 7.88 -15.76
N ASN A 120 0.08 8.90 -15.15
CA ASN A 120 1.54 8.99 -15.00
C ASN A 120 2.11 8.02 -13.93
N SER A 121 1.28 7.27 -13.22
CA SER A 121 1.75 6.31 -12.21
C SER A 121 2.56 5.17 -12.84
N THR A 122 2.24 4.75 -14.07
CA THR A 122 2.98 3.70 -14.78
C THR A 122 4.43 4.10 -15.04
N ALA A 123 4.66 5.34 -15.48
CA ALA A 123 6.01 5.87 -15.69
C ALA A 123 6.81 5.94 -14.38
N ARG A 124 6.18 6.28 -13.25
CA ARG A 124 6.85 6.24 -11.94
C ARG A 124 7.14 4.82 -11.48
N ALA A 125 6.19 3.91 -11.68
CA ALA A 125 6.37 2.49 -11.39
C ALA A 125 7.53 1.91 -12.21
N ALA A 126 7.69 2.34 -13.46
CA ALA A 126 8.80 1.92 -14.32
C ALA A 126 10.18 2.30 -13.76
N SER A 127 10.30 3.44 -13.07
CA SER A 127 11.52 3.80 -12.32
C SER A 127 11.71 2.91 -11.09
N LEU A 128 10.65 2.67 -10.31
CA LEU A 128 10.70 1.79 -9.14
C LEU A 128 11.06 0.35 -9.49
N ALA A 129 10.60 -0.15 -10.65
CA ALA A 129 10.89 -1.50 -11.11
C ALA A 129 12.40 -1.76 -11.21
N THR A 130 13.18 -0.77 -11.66
CA THR A 130 14.64 -0.90 -11.74
C THR A 130 15.34 -0.87 -10.38
N GLU A 131 14.70 -0.31 -9.36
CA GLU A 131 15.23 -0.20 -7.99
C GLU A 131 14.83 -1.41 -7.11
N SER A 132 13.76 -2.12 -7.49
CA SER A 132 13.12 -3.15 -6.66
C SER A 132 13.82 -4.51 -6.67
N PHE A 133 14.81 -4.71 -7.53
CA PHE A 133 15.44 -6.00 -7.78
C PHE A 133 16.91 -6.05 -7.33
N GLY A 134 17.33 -7.22 -6.81
CA GLY A 134 18.72 -7.49 -6.40
C GLY A 134 19.67 -7.76 -7.59
N ALA A 135 20.95 -7.95 -7.29
CA ALA A 135 22.05 -8.01 -8.27
C ALA A 135 22.14 -9.30 -9.13
N GLY A 136 21.04 -10.02 -9.35
CA GLY A 136 21.02 -11.25 -10.16
C GLY A 136 20.59 -11.01 -11.61
N ASP A 137 21.15 -11.77 -12.56
CA ASP A 137 20.87 -11.62 -14.00
C ASP A 137 19.38 -11.79 -14.33
N ARG A 138 18.71 -12.79 -13.76
CA ARG A 138 17.26 -13.00 -13.93
C ARG A 138 16.46 -11.80 -13.41
N GLN A 139 16.87 -11.23 -12.29
CA GLN A 139 16.15 -10.16 -11.62
C GLN A 139 16.30 -8.85 -12.40
N ALA A 140 17.48 -8.61 -12.97
CA ALA A 140 17.71 -7.54 -13.92
C ALA A 140 16.88 -7.69 -15.20
N GLN A 141 16.73 -8.92 -15.73
CA GLN A 141 15.86 -9.19 -16.88
C GLN A 141 14.39 -8.90 -16.56
N ILE A 142 13.89 -9.34 -15.40
CA ILE A 142 12.51 -9.06 -14.97
C ILE A 142 12.30 -7.56 -14.81
N ALA A 143 13.27 -6.85 -14.20
CA ALA A 143 13.24 -5.40 -14.05
C ALA A 143 13.11 -4.69 -15.41
N ALA A 144 13.94 -5.09 -16.39
CA ALA A 144 13.97 -4.49 -17.72
C ALA A 144 12.66 -4.70 -18.48
N VAL A 145 12.13 -5.93 -18.51
CA VAL A 145 10.83 -6.23 -19.14
C VAL A 145 9.70 -5.48 -18.44
N SER A 146 9.73 -5.46 -17.10
CA SER A 146 8.71 -4.76 -16.31
C SER A 146 8.71 -3.26 -16.61
N GLN A 147 9.90 -2.64 -16.62
CA GLN A 147 10.07 -1.23 -16.96
C GLN A 147 9.51 -0.93 -18.35
N GLN A 148 9.87 -1.74 -19.35
CA GLN A 148 9.41 -1.54 -20.73
C GLN A 148 7.87 -1.61 -20.81
N ARG A 149 7.26 -2.67 -20.28
CA ARG A 149 5.79 -2.85 -20.33
C ARG A 149 5.02 -1.75 -19.60
N LEU A 150 5.57 -1.26 -18.49
CA LEU A 150 5.00 -0.12 -17.76
C LEU A 150 5.03 1.16 -18.59
N LEU A 151 6.14 1.43 -19.29
CA LEU A 151 6.26 2.58 -20.20
C LEU A 151 5.35 2.45 -21.43
N ASP A 152 5.12 1.22 -21.89
CA ASP A 152 4.22 0.91 -23.01
C ASP A 152 2.72 0.95 -22.62
N GLY A 153 2.40 1.20 -21.34
CA GLY A 153 1.02 1.38 -20.87
C GLY A 153 0.26 0.07 -20.65
N CYS A 154 0.94 -0.98 -20.21
CA CYS A 154 0.35 -2.29 -19.94
C CYS A 154 -0.88 -2.25 -19.02
N ALA A 155 -1.73 -3.28 -19.15
CA ALA A 155 -2.70 -3.64 -18.12
C ALA A 155 -1.93 -4.27 -16.95
N CYS A 156 -1.66 -3.47 -15.92
CA CYS A 156 -0.77 -3.82 -14.82
C CYS A 156 -1.25 -3.28 -13.47
N VAL A 157 -2.37 -2.56 -13.40
CA VAL A 157 -2.94 -2.10 -12.14
C VAL A 157 -3.73 -3.23 -11.52
N VAL A 158 -3.38 -3.61 -10.29
CA VAL A 158 -4.03 -4.71 -9.55
C VAL A 158 -4.92 -4.21 -8.41
N THR A 159 -4.61 -3.04 -7.84
CA THR A 159 -5.39 -2.48 -6.73
C THR A 159 -5.26 -0.96 -6.69
N LEU A 160 -6.33 -0.27 -6.31
CA LEU A 160 -6.31 1.14 -5.93
C LEU A 160 -6.49 1.28 -4.43
N VAL A 161 -5.85 2.29 -3.83
CA VAL A 161 -6.19 2.77 -2.48
C VAL A 161 -6.96 4.07 -2.63
N VAL A 162 -8.17 4.10 -2.09
CA VAL A 162 -9.13 5.18 -2.21
C VAL A 162 -9.53 5.75 -0.86
N ARG A 163 -10.07 6.97 -0.88
CA ARG A 163 -10.73 7.60 0.26
C ARG A 163 -12.16 7.96 -0.15
N ALA A 164 -13.14 7.25 0.40
CA ALA A 164 -14.55 7.42 0.03
C ALA A 164 -15.49 7.08 1.19
N THR A 165 -16.74 7.54 1.15
CA THR A 165 -17.79 7.15 2.09
C THR A 165 -18.15 5.66 1.95
N PRO A 166 -18.71 5.01 2.98
CA PRO A 166 -19.14 3.61 2.88
C PRO A 166 -20.15 3.35 1.75
N ALA A 167 -21.01 4.33 1.44
CA ALA A 167 -21.94 4.26 0.32
C ALA A 167 -21.21 4.22 -1.03
N GLU A 168 -20.25 5.12 -1.26
CA GLU A 168 -19.42 5.14 -2.47
C GLU A 168 -18.56 3.86 -2.59
N LEU A 169 -18.02 3.34 -1.49
CA LEU A 169 -17.28 2.07 -1.50
C LEU A 169 -18.18 0.88 -1.82
N SER A 170 -19.43 0.88 -1.35
CA SER A 170 -20.42 -0.14 -1.68
C SER A 170 -20.85 -0.07 -3.15
N GLU A 171 -20.97 1.13 -3.71
CA GLU A 171 -21.24 1.31 -5.13
C GLU A 171 -20.07 0.80 -5.99
N LEU A 172 -18.82 1.14 -5.62
CA LEU A 172 -17.62 0.61 -6.27
C LEU A 172 -17.59 -0.92 -6.29
N ALA A 173 -17.99 -1.57 -5.19
CA ALA A 173 -18.02 -3.02 -5.10
C ALA A 173 -18.97 -3.69 -6.12
N GLY A 174 -19.96 -2.95 -6.62
CA GLY A 174 -20.89 -3.42 -7.64
C GLY A 174 -20.45 -3.16 -9.09
N ARG A 175 -19.29 -2.54 -9.33
CA ARG A 175 -18.82 -2.19 -10.68
C ARG A 175 -18.16 -3.38 -11.37
N ALA A 176 -18.23 -3.38 -12.71
CA ALA A 176 -17.49 -4.33 -13.52
C ALA A 176 -15.97 -4.23 -13.25
N ASP A 177 -15.26 -5.35 -13.43
CA ASP A 177 -13.83 -5.52 -13.16
C ASP A 177 -13.42 -5.41 -11.67
N VAL A 178 -14.32 -5.06 -10.75
CA VAL A 178 -14.04 -4.99 -9.30
C VAL A 178 -14.30 -6.35 -8.65
N ARG A 179 -13.26 -6.92 -8.05
CA ARG A 179 -13.33 -8.21 -7.36
C ARG A 179 -13.62 -8.07 -5.88
N ALA A 180 -13.05 -7.06 -5.24
CA ALA A 180 -13.24 -6.81 -3.82
C ALA A 180 -13.06 -5.32 -3.51
N VAL A 181 -13.89 -4.83 -2.59
CA VAL A 181 -13.66 -3.55 -1.91
C VAL A 181 -13.62 -3.81 -0.42
N GLN A 182 -12.55 -3.36 0.23
CA GLN A 182 -12.39 -3.42 1.68
C GLN A 182 -12.29 -1.99 2.22
N ALA A 183 -12.97 -1.71 3.33
CA ALA A 183 -12.82 -0.48 4.09
C ALA A 183 -12.05 -0.72 5.40
N LEU A 184 -11.18 0.21 5.77
CA LEU A 184 -10.59 0.26 7.10
C LEU A 184 -11.54 0.87 8.13
N PRO A 185 -11.27 0.66 9.43
CA PRO A 185 -11.85 1.44 10.51
C PRO A 185 -11.71 2.97 10.30
N PRO A 186 -12.61 3.79 10.89
CA PRO A 186 -12.63 5.24 10.64
C PRO A 186 -11.42 5.99 11.24
N ASP A 187 -10.75 5.40 12.23
CA ASP A 187 -9.54 5.92 12.87
C ASP A 187 -8.24 5.61 12.12
N ALA A 188 -8.31 4.86 11.02
CA ALA A 188 -7.15 4.55 10.19
C ALA A 188 -6.49 5.80 9.62
N VAL A 189 -5.18 5.93 9.82
CA VAL A 189 -4.39 7.09 9.41
C VAL A 189 -3.61 6.79 8.12
N SER A 190 -3.62 7.74 7.20
CA SER A 190 -2.84 7.66 5.95
C SER A 190 -1.38 7.29 6.22
N GLY A 191 -0.87 6.28 5.52
CA GLY A 191 0.51 5.82 5.65
C GLY A 191 0.83 5.07 6.96
N LYS A 192 -0.18 4.73 7.77
CA LYS A 192 -0.04 3.91 8.99
C LYS A 192 -0.77 2.55 8.90
N PHE A 193 -1.14 2.13 7.70
CA PHE A 193 -1.72 0.82 7.42
C PHE A 193 -0.92 0.13 6.31
N ALA A 194 -0.92 -1.20 6.33
CA ALA A 194 -0.34 -2.01 5.26
C ALA A 194 -1.33 -2.13 4.08
N VAL A 195 -0.80 -2.36 2.88
CA VAL A 195 -1.61 -2.61 1.69
C VAL A 195 -1.03 -3.82 0.97
N GLU A 196 -1.81 -4.89 0.88
CA GLU A 196 -1.49 -6.11 0.14
C GLU A 196 -2.58 -6.30 -0.93
N PRO A 197 -2.24 -6.34 -2.23
CA PRO A 197 -3.26 -6.49 -3.26
C PRO A 197 -3.79 -7.93 -3.30
N LEU A 198 -5.12 -8.11 -3.44
CA LEU A 198 -5.66 -9.37 -3.94
C LEU A 198 -5.36 -9.45 -5.44
N LEU A 199 -4.38 -10.29 -5.80
CA LEU A 199 -4.00 -10.51 -7.19
C LEU A 199 -5.05 -11.33 -7.95
N PRO A 200 -5.25 -11.10 -9.26
CA PRO A 200 -6.16 -11.90 -10.10
C PRO A 200 -5.95 -13.42 -9.99
N GLU A 201 -4.71 -13.88 -9.87
CA GLU A 201 -4.34 -15.30 -9.81
C GLU A 201 -4.58 -15.94 -8.44
N HIS A 202 -4.83 -15.15 -7.38
CA HIS A 202 -5.28 -15.69 -6.10
C HIS A 202 -6.73 -16.15 -6.23
N VAL A 203 -6.96 -17.39 -6.61
CA VAL A 203 -8.32 -17.95 -6.82
C VAL A 203 -8.85 -18.73 -5.61
N ASP A 204 -8.01 -19.56 -4.99
CA ASP A 204 -8.42 -20.43 -3.88
C ASP A 204 -7.81 -19.96 -2.54
N VAL A 205 -6.49 -19.83 -2.49
CA VAL A 205 -5.72 -19.42 -1.31
C VAL A 205 -4.71 -18.36 -1.70
N VAL A 206 -4.51 -17.39 -0.82
CA VAL A 206 -3.52 -16.32 -0.98
C VAL A 206 -2.15 -16.88 -0.62
N GLY A 207 -1.23 -16.88 -1.57
CA GLY A 207 0.08 -17.48 -1.37
C GLY A 207 1.04 -17.21 -2.51
N PRO A 208 2.29 -17.69 -2.39
CA PRO A 208 3.29 -17.48 -3.42
C PRO A 208 2.83 -18.03 -4.77
N LEU A 209 2.90 -17.20 -5.81
CA LEU A 209 2.64 -17.63 -7.19
C LEU A 209 3.85 -18.39 -7.75
N PRO A 210 3.70 -19.21 -8.80
CA PRO A 210 4.84 -19.86 -9.46
C PRO A 210 5.89 -18.84 -9.95
N ASP A 211 7.18 -19.18 -9.80
CA ASP A 211 8.33 -18.39 -10.30
C ASP A 211 9.36 -19.24 -11.08
N ASP A 212 8.88 -20.24 -11.81
CA ASP A 212 9.70 -21.15 -12.63
C ASP A 212 9.55 -20.90 -14.14
N GLY A 213 8.82 -19.84 -14.52
CA GLY A 213 8.64 -19.42 -15.88
C GLY A 213 9.88 -18.77 -16.49
N PRO A 214 10.02 -18.80 -17.83
CA PRO A 214 11.05 -18.06 -18.52
C PRO A 214 10.76 -16.55 -18.46
N VAL A 215 11.79 -15.73 -18.24
CA VAL A 215 11.66 -14.27 -18.36
C VAL A 215 11.68 -13.92 -19.85
N PRO A 216 10.66 -13.22 -20.38
CA PRO A 216 10.67 -12.77 -21.76
C PRO A 216 11.84 -11.84 -22.04
N THR A 217 12.22 -11.69 -23.31
CA THR A 217 13.25 -10.72 -23.71
C THR A 217 12.68 -9.31 -23.95
N ARG A 218 11.34 -9.16 -24.03
CA ARG A 218 10.59 -7.91 -24.16
C ARG A 218 9.20 -8.02 -23.51
#